data_AF-H3NLT0-F1
#
_entry.id   AF-H3NLT0-F1
#
_cell.length_a   1.000
_cell.length_b   1.000
_cell.length_c   1.000
_cell.angle_alpha   90.00
_cell.angle_beta   90.00
_cell.angle_gamma   90.00
#
_symmetry.space_group_name_H-M   'P 1'
#
loop_
_entity.id
_entity.type
_entity.pdbx_description
1 polymer ?
#
loop_
_entity_poly.entity_id
_entity_poly.type
_entity_poly.pdbx_seq_one_letter_code
_entity_poly.pdbx_strand_id
1 'polypeptide(L)'
;MHVTKSSNNDVVKNYIPKTNQALIKKLAQKTYDLRIKNLINKRYKQLKAILKDYEDNEIDLVFGKLDKKRRELVKPIVKTNNQIIEEWNNVPYEKKKFYINDLEIFTENGQRVRSKSEKFIADKLNNLGIVYKYECPIVINNITFHPDFAIYSKKTNKIIYWEHCGRMEDPDYVLKFINKINLYQLNGLELGENLIITL
;
A
#
# COMPACT_ATOMS: atom_id res chain seq x y z
N MET A 1 -18.70 42.48 18.47
CA MET A 1 -18.72 42.51 19.94
C MET A 1 -17.96 41.30 20.48
N HIS A 2 -17.06 41.47 21.45
CA HIS A 2 -16.39 40.39 22.19
C HIS A 2 -17.14 40.13 23.50
N VAL A 3 -17.26 38.86 23.90
CA VAL A 3 -17.84 38.49 25.20
C VAL A 3 -16.75 38.14 26.21
N THR A 4 -16.70 38.81 27.36
CA THR A 4 -15.77 38.52 28.46
C THR A 4 -16.54 38.23 29.74
N LYS A 5 -15.98 37.42 30.64
CA LYS A 5 -16.56 37.18 31.96
C LYS A 5 -16.06 38.24 32.95
N SER A 6 -16.97 38.84 33.71
CA SER A 6 -16.61 39.73 34.82
C SER A 6 -16.14 38.93 36.05
N SER A 7 -15.60 39.62 37.05
CA SER A 7 -15.23 39.07 38.36
C SER A 7 -16.40 38.38 39.09
N ASN A 8 -17.65 38.73 38.77
CA ASN A 8 -18.86 38.09 39.30
C ASN A 8 -19.45 37.01 38.38
N ASN A 9 -18.69 36.53 37.40
CA ASN A 9 -19.10 35.51 36.41
C ASN A 9 -20.19 35.97 35.41
N ASP A 10 -20.56 37.26 35.41
CA ASP A 10 -21.52 37.83 34.46
C ASP A 10 -20.92 37.94 33.04
N VAL A 11 -21.78 37.75 32.04
CA VAL A 11 -21.43 37.77 30.62
C VAL A 11 -21.51 39.19 30.07
N VAL A 12 -20.37 39.86 29.91
CA VAL A 12 -20.31 41.25 29.40
C VAL A 12 -19.99 41.25 27.90
N LYS A 13 -20.81 41.98 27.12
CA LYS A 13 -20.60 42.18 25.67
C LYS A 13 -19.91 43.53 25.44
N ASN A 14 -18.65 43.49 25.02
CA ASN A 14 -17.87 44.68 24.70
C ASN A 14 -17.81 44.91 23.19
N TYR A 15 -18.02 46.14 22.73
CA TYR A 15 -17.80 46.49 21.33
C TYR A 15 -16.30 46.43 21.00
N ILE A 16 -15.95 45.93 19.80
CA ILE A 16 -14.56 45.93 19.32
C ILE A 16 -14.46 46.95 18.18
N PRO A 17 -13.67 48.02 18.34
CA PRO A 17 -13.45 48.98 17.27
C PRO A 17 -12.82 48.34 16.03
N LYS A 18 -13.20 48.81 14.84
CA LYS A 18 -12.64 48.33 13.56
C LYS A 18 -11.13 48.51 13.45
N THR A 19 -10.54 49.43 14.21
CA THR A 19 -9.09 49.66 14.25
C THR A 19 -8.32 48.49 14.87
N ASN A 20 -8.96 47.68 15.73
CA ASN A 20 -8.33 46.51 16.36
C ASN A 20 -8.46 45.25 15.49
N GLN A 21 -7.98 45.34 14.24
CA GLN A 21 -8.08 44.28 13.23
C GLN A 21 -7.42 42.96 13.68
N ALA A 22 -6.31 43.05 14.42
CA ALA A 22 -5.59 41.87 14.91
C ALA A 22 -6.47 41.03 15.86
N LEU A 23 -7.16 41.67 16.80
CA LEU A 23 -8.08 40.99 17.71
C LEU A 23 -9.30 40.44 16.97
N ILE A 24 -9.87 41.20 16.04
CA ILE A 24 -11.02 40.75 15.22
C ILE A 24 -10.67 39.46 14.46
N LYS A 25 -9.52 39.43 13.78
CA LYS A 25 -9.04 38.23 13.06
C LYS A 25 -8.86 37.03 13.99
N LYS A 26 -8.21 37.22 15.15
CA LYS A 26 -8.01 36.14 16.14
C LYS A 26 -9.34 35.56 16.64
N LEU A 27 -10.34 36.40 16.90
CA LEU A 27 -11.64 35.93 17.37
C LEU A 27 -12.45 35.23 16.28
N ALA A 28 -12.38 35.75 15.05
CA ALA A 28 -13.00 35.11 13.90
C ALA A 28 -12.38 33.71 13.68
N GLN A 29 -11.04 33.62 13.69
CA GLN A 29 -10.32 32.35 13.55
C GLN A 29 -10.69 31.38 14.68
N LYS A 30 -10.65 31.83 15.95
CA LYS A 30 -11.07 31.01 17.10
C LYS A 30 -12.47 30.42 16.93
N THR A 31 -13.41 31.23 16.42
CA THR A 31 -14.79 30.78 16.19
C THR A 31 -14.87 29.75 15.07
N TYR A 32 -14.14 29.97 13.98
CA TYR A 32 -14.02 29.01 12.88
C TYR A 32 -13.41 27.68 13.36
N ASP A 33 -12.28 27.74 14.06
CA ASP A 33 -11.58 26.56 14.58
C ASP A 33 -12.46 25.75 15.54
N LEU A 34 -13.25 26.41 16.39
CA LEU A 34 -14.19 25.73 17.28
C LEU A 34 -15.26 24.95 16.49
N ARG A 35 -15.76 25.54 15.40
CA ARG A 35 -16.74 24.88 14.51
C ARG A 35 -16.12 23.68 13.80
N ILE A 36 -14.89 23.82 13.29
CA ILE A 36 -14.15 22.71 12.67
C ILE A 36 -13.88 21.60 13.69
N LYS A 37 -13.44 21.93 14.90
CA LYS A 37 -13.23 20.96 15.98
C LYS A 37 -14.51 20.17 16.29
N ASN A 38 -15.66 20.84 16.38
CA ASN A 38 -16.94 20.18 16.59
C ASN A 38 -17.32 19.25 15.43
N LEU A 39 -17.08 19.68 14.18
CA LEU A 39 -17.31 18.86 13.00
C LEU A 39 -16.40 17.62 12.99
N ILE A 40 -15.10 17.79 13.22
CA ILE A 40 -14.13 16.69 13.29
C ILE A 40 -14.53 15.70 14.38
N ASN A 41 -14.89 16.17 15.57
CA ASN A 41 -15.35 15.30 16.66
C ASN A 41 -16.62 14.51 16.29
N LYS A 42 -17.56 15.15 15.58
CA LYS A 42 -18.75 14.47 15.06
C LYS A 42 -18.37 13.39 14.04
N ARG A 43 -17.50 13.71 13.07
CA ARG A 43 -17.05 12.75 12.05
C ARG A 43 -16.26 11.59 12.65
N TYR A 44 -15.38 11.87 13.60
CA TYR A 44 -14.63 10.85 14.32
C TYR A 44 -15.55 9.84 15.02
N LYS A 45 -16.59 10.30 15.71
CA LYS A 45 -17.59 9.41 16.34
C LYS A 45 -18.32 8.54 15.31
N GLN A 46 -18.68 9.11 14.16
CA GLN A 46 -19.34 8.36 13.08
C GLN A 46 -18.42 7.28 12.50
N LEU A 47 -17.17 7.64 12.16
CA LEU A 47 -16.18 6.68 11.66
C LEU A 47 -15.87 5.58 12.68
N LYS A 48 -15.72 5.94 13.96
CA LYS A 48 -15.49 4.98 15.04
C LYS A 48 -16.66 4.00 15.21
N ALA A 49 -17.90 4.46 15.02
CA ALA A 49 -19.07 3.59 15.07
C ALA A 49 -19.07 2.58 13.91
N ILE A 50 -18.76 3.03 12.68
CA ILE A 50 -18.65 2.17 11.50
C ILE A 50 -17.52 1.14 11.68
N LEU A 51 -16.33 1.58 12.11
CA LEU A 51 -15.18 0.69 12.33
C LEU A 51 -15.40 -0.35 13.45
N LYS A 52 -16.53 -0.33 14.15
CA LYS A 52 -16.86 -1.33 15.17
C LYS A 52 -17.46 -2.60 14.56
N ASP A 53 -18.22 -2.49 13.48
CA ASP A 53 -18.94 -3.61 12.85
C ASP A 53 -18.56 -3.86 11.40
N TYR A 54 -17.75 -2.99 10.81
CA TYR A 54 -17.31 -3.08 9.42
C TYR A 54 -15.86 -3.57 9.31
N GLU A 55 -15.62 -4.57 8.45
CA GLU A 55 -14.30 -5.03 8.05
C GLU A 55 -14.23 -5.19 6.52
N ASP A 56 -13.13 -4.78 5.88
CA ASP A 56 -13.02 -4.84 4.40
C ASP A 56 -13.13 -6.27 3.83
N ASN A 57 -12.89 -7.30 4.64
CA ASN A 57 -12.93 -8.71 4.27
C ASN A 57 -14.19 -9.45 4.79
N GLU A 58 -15.28 -8.75 5.11
CA GLU A 58 -16.52 -9.33 5.64
C GLU A 58 -17.06 -10.51 4.80
N ILE A 59 -16.98 -10.42 3.47
CA ILE A 59 -17.44 -11.50 2.57
C ILE A 59 -16.61 -12.77 2.77
N ASP A 60 -15.28 -12.63 2.89
CA ASP A 60 -14.38 -13.76 3.18
C ASP A 60 -14.66 -14.34 4.56
N LEU A 61 -14.97 -13.49 5.55
CA LEU A 61 -15.27 -13.92 6.92
C LEU A 61 -16.56 -14.74 6.99
N VAL A 62 -17.58 -14.42 6.18
CA VAL A 62 -18.80 -15.24 6.10
C VAL A 62 -18.46 -16.68 5.70
N PHE A 63 -17.63 -16.87 4.67
CA PHE A 63 -17.19 -18.20 4.27
C PHE A 63 -16.25 -18.84 5.32
N GLY A 64 -15.33 -18.05 5.88
CA GLY A 64 -14.36 -18.53 6.89
C GLY A 64 -14.98 -19.00 8.20
N LYS A 65 -16.13 -18.44 8.59
CA LYS A 65 -16.90 -18.82 9.79
C LYS A 65 -17.69 -20.12 9.61
N LEU A 66 -17.84 -20.63 8.39
CA LEU A 66 -18.49 -21.92 8.15
C LEU A 66 -17.63 -23.07 8.70
N ASP A 67 -18.28 -24.09 9.26
CA ASP A 67 -17.58 -25.31 9.64
C ASP A 67 -16.97 -26.01 8.42
N LYS A 68 -15.99 -26.88 8.64
CA LYS A 68 -15.25 -27.55 7.57
C LYS A 68 -16.18 -28.29 6.59
N LYS A 69 -17.19 -29.00 7.09
CA LYS A 69 -18.13 -29.77 6.24
C LYS A 69 -18.99 -28.83 5.40
N ARG A 70 -19.46 -27.72 5.96
CA ARG A 70 -20.23 -26.72 5.18
C ARG A 70 -19.38 -26.00 4.14
N ARG A 71 -18.10 -25.72 4.42
CA ARG A 71 -17.19 -25.14 3.44
C ARG A 71 -17.00 -26.02 2.21
N GLU A 72 -17.00 -27.33 2.37
CA GLU A 72 -16.93 -28.29 1.26
C GLU A 72 -18.20 -28.30 0.38
N LEU A 73 -19.34 -27.86 0.93
CA LEU A 73 -20.64 -27.84 0.25
C LEU A 73 -21.01 -26.49 -0.37
N VAL A 74 -20.30 -25.42 -0.01
CA VAL A 74 -20.63 -24.05 -0.42
C VAL A 74 -19.57 -23.54 -1.39
N LYS A 75 -20.01 -23.07 -2.56
CA LYS A 75 -19.15 -22.30 -3.47
C LYS A 75 -19.21 -20.82 -3.08
N PRO A 76 -18.12 -20.19 -2.64
CA PRO A 76 -18.15 -18.78 -2.28
C PRO A 76 -18.44 -17.92 -3.52
N ILE A 77 -19.16 -16.81 -3.31
CA ILE A 77 -19.60 -15.90 -4.40
C ILE A 77 -18.39 -15.22 -5.04
N VAL A 78 -17.40 -14.88 -4.23
CA VAL A 78 -16.07 -14.42 -4.65
C VAL A 78 -15.02 -15.34 -4.05
N LYS A 79 -13.91 -15.52 -4.77
CA LYS A 79 -12.78 -16.27 -4.23
C LYS A 79 -12.27 -15.54 -2.98
N THR A 80 -12.06 -16.29 -1.91
CA THR A 80 -11.46 -15.72 -0.70
C THR A 80 -10.02 -15.32 -0.96
N ASN A 81 -9.50 -14.36 -0.21
CA ASN A 81 -8.10 -13.94 -0.30
C ASN A 81 -7.12 -15.12 -0.22
N ASN A 82 -7.39 -16.10 0.65
CA ASN A 82 -6.56 -17.29 0.79
C ASN A 82 -6.59 -18.17 -0.46
N GLN A 83 -7.77 -18.38 -1.05
CA GLN A 83 -7.89 -19.14 -2.29
C GLN A 83 -7.15 -18.46 -3.44
N ILE A 84 -7.24 -17.13 -3.56
CA ILE A 84 -6.54 -16.40 -4.62
C ILE A 84 -5.02 -16.48 -4.43
N ILE A 85 -4.53 -16.34 -3.20
CA ILE A 85 -3.10 -16.47 -2.88
C ILE A 85 -2.60 -17.89 -3.17
N GLU A 86 -3.35 -18.91 -2.78
CA GLU A 86 -3.00 -20.31 -3.01
C GLU A 86 -2.96 -20.62 -4.51
N GLU A 87 -3.99 -20.22 -5.26
CA GLU A 87 -4.00 -20.32 -6.72
C GLU A 87 -2.78 -19.62 -7.32
N TRP A 88 -2.52 -18.36 -6.93
CA TRP A 88 -1.39 -17.60 -7.46
C TRP A 88 -0.06 -18.26 -7.14
N ASN A 89 0.17 -18.74 -5.90
CA ASN A 89 1.39 -19.44 -5.51
C ASN A 89 1.59 -20.75 -6.28
N ASN A 90 0.51 -21.47 -6.57
CA ASN A 90 0.54 -22.75 -7.27
C ASN A 90 0.74 -22.60 -8.79
N VAL A 91 0.58 -21.41 -9.37
CA VAL A 91 0.93 -21.18 -10.78
C VAL A 91 2.45 -21.31 -10.96
N PRO A 92 2.93 -22.35 -11.68
CA PRO A 92 4.35 -22.51 -11.94
C PRO A 92 4.85 -21.40 -12.86
N TYR A 93 6.13 -21.06 -12.73
CA TYR A 93 6.77 -20.06 -13.58
C TYR A 93 8.25 -20.35 -13.74
N GLU A 94 8.81 -19.94 -14.88
CA GLU A 94 10.22 -20.13 -15.19
C GLU A 94 11.02 -18.88 -14.80
N LYS A 95 11.98 -19.06 -13.89
CA LYS A 95 12.95 -18.03 -13.51
C LYS A 95 14.12 -18.00 -14.50
N LYS A 96 14.96 -16.95 -14.41
CA LYS A 96 16.25 -16.98 -15.11
C LYS A 96 17.13 -18.10 -14.54
N LYS A 97 17.84 -18.80 -15.41
CA LYS A 97 18.77 -19.87 -15.00
C LYS A 97 19.93 -19.29 -14.19
N PHE A 98 20.34 -19.99 -13.14
CA PHE A 98 21.62 -19.73 -12.46
C PHE A 98 22.72 -20.50 -13.19
N TYR A 99 23.88 -19.87 -13.35
CA TYR A 99 25.07 -20.47 -13.95
C TYR A 99 26.09 -20.83 -12.87
N ILE A 100 27.05 -21.70 -13.20
CA ILE A 100 27.98 -22.31 -12.25
C ILE A 100 28.88 -21.28 -11.52
N ASN A 101 29.14 -20.14 -12.17
CA ASN A 101 29.96 -19.06 -11.63
C ASN A 101 29.14 -17.95 -10.96
N ASP A 102 27.81 -18.09 -10.91
CA ASP A 102 26.97 -17.11 -10.24
C ASP A 102 27.15 -17.24 -8.72
N LEU A 103 27.19 -16.09 -8.02
CA LEU A 103 27.20 -16.07 -6.57
C LEU A 103 26.02 -16.86 -5.99
N GLU A 104 26.30 -17.60 -4.93
CA GLU A 104 25.30 -18.36 -4.17
C GLU A 104 24.83 -17.53 -2.99
N ILE A 105 23.73 -16.81 -3.17
CA ILE A 105 23.11 -16.00 -2.14
C ILE A 105 21.72 -16.58 -1.85
N PHE A 106 21.47 -16.94 -0.60
CA PHE A 106 20.22 -17.54 -0.16
C PHE A 106 19.53 -16.67 0.88
N THR A 107 18.22 -16.53 0.75
CA THR A 107 17.31 -15.97 1.76
C THR A 107 17.19 -16.88 2.97
N GLU A 108 16.56 -16.39 4.04
CA GLU A 108 16.29 -17.15 5.28
C GLU A 108 15.41 -18.38 5.02
N ASN A 109 14.54 -18.33 4.01
CA ASN A 109 13.70 -19.45 3.59
C ASN A 109 14.35 -20.36 2.51
N GLY A 110 15.64 -20.18 2.22
CA GLY A 110 16.40 -21.03 1.29
C GLY A 110 16.20 -20.74 -0.20
N GLN A 111 15.51 -19.65 -0.56
CA GLN A 111 15.40 -19.20 -1.96
C GLN A 111 16.73 -18.56 -2.42
N ARG A 112 17.26 -19.03 -3.55
CA ARG A 112 18.44 -18.41 -4.18
C ARG A 112 18.07 -17.11 -4.88
N VAL A 113 18.87 -16.07 -4.69
CA VAL A 113 18.72 -14.72 -5.28
C VAL A 113 20.04 -14.21 -5.88
N ARG A 114 20.00 -13.11 -6.66
CA ARG A 114 21.15 -12.61 -7.43
C ARG A 114 22.02 -11.63 -6.66
N SER A 115 21.50 -10.98 -5.63
CA SER A 115 22.23 -9.96 -4.86
C SER A 115 21.90 -9.96 -3.37
N LYS A 116 22.77 -9.33 -2.56
CA LYS A 116 22.54 -9.13 -1.12
C LYS A 116 21.35 -8.20 -0.85
N SER A 117 21.16 -7.18 -1.69
CA SER A 117 20.02 -6.26 -1.60
C SER A 117 18.71 -7.00 -1.86
N GLU A 118 18.66 -7.85 -2.90
CA GLU A 118 17.48 -8.69 -3.15
C GLU A 118 17.23 -9.68 -2.02
N LYS A 119 18.28 -10.29 -1.44
CA LYS A 119 18.14 -11.12 -0.25
C LYS A 119 17.43 -10.35 0.87
N PHE A 120 17.91 -9.14 1.17
CA PHE A 120 17.33 -8.30 2.21
C PHE A 120 15.85 -7.97 1.92
N ILE A 121 15.52 -7.63 0.67
CA ILE A 121 14.12 -7.37 0.26
C ILE A 121 13.26 -8.63 0.45
N ALA A 122 13.71 -9.77 -0.06
CA ALA A 122 13.02 -11.05 0.02
C ALA A 122 12.76 -11.49 1.47
N ASP A 123 13.79 -11.40 2.32
CA ASP A 123 13.69 -11.69 3.75
C ASP A 123 12.71 -10.73 4.43
N LYS A 124 12.73 -9.43 4.07
CA LYS A 124 11.81 -8.46 4.64
C LYS A 124 10.36 -8.70 4.22
N LEU A 125 10.11 -9.03 2.96
CA LEU A 125 8.78 -9.38 2.45
C LEU A 125 8.23 -10.62 3.16
N ASN A 126 9.06 -11.66 3.31
CA ASN A 126 8.73 -12.87 4.06
C ASN A 126 8.37 -12.56 5.51
N ASN A 127 9.22 -11.80 6.21
CA ASN A 127 9.03 -11.45 7.62
C ASN A 127 7.77 -10.61 7.87
N LEU A 128 7.31 -9.85 6.87
CA LEU A 128 6.05 -9.11 6.93
C LEU A 128 4.82 -9.92 6.47
N GLY A 129 5.00 -11.19 6.08
CA GLY A 129 3.93 -12.03 5.55
C GLY A 129 3.37 -11.55 4.20
N ILE A 130 4.16 -10.78 3.46
CA ILE A 130 3.80 -10.28 2.12
C ILE A 130 4.11 -11.37 1.10
N VAL A 131 3.11 -11.76 0.32
CA VAL A 131 3.24 -12.84 -0.67
C VAL A 131 3.91 -12.28 -1.92
N TYR A 132 4.98 -12.93 -2.37
CA TYR A 132 5.72 -12.55 -3.57
C TYR A 132 6.22 -13.76 -4.37
N LYS A 133 6.55 -13.51 -5.63
CA LYS A 133 7.33 -14.41 -6.49
C LYS A 133 8.58 -13.68 -6.95
N TYR A 134 9.72 -14.36 -6.89
CA TYR A 134 11.02 -13.84 -7.26
C TYR A 134 11.36 -14.15 -8.71
N GLU A 135 11.80 -13.17 -9.51
CA GLU A 135 12.06 -13.30 -10.95
C GLU A 135 10.87 -13.87 -11.77
N CYS A 136 9.64 -13.60 -11.34
CA CYS A 136 8.43 -14.07 -12.02
C CYS A 136 8.27 -13.37 -13.38
N PRO A 137 8.24 -14.11 -14.50
CA PRO A 137 8.19 -13.52 -15.83
C PRO A 137 6.87 -12.79 -16.07
N ILE A 138 6.96 -11.72 -16.86
CA ILE A 138 5.83 -11.02 -17.47
C ILE A 138 6.06 -10.93 -18.98
N VAL A 139 5.01 -11.12 -19.76
CA VAL A 139 5.09 -11.02 -21.22
C VAL A 139 4.45 -9.71 -21.64
N ILE A 140 5.23 -8.84 -22.27
CA ILE A 140 4.80 -7.54 -22.80
C ILE A 140 5.20 -7.49 -24.27
N ASN A 141 4.23 -7.32 -25.17
CA ASN A 141 4.46 -7.26 -26.62
C ASN A 141 5.32 -8.45 -27.15
N ASN A 142 5.01 -9.66 -26.70
CA ASN A 142 5.76 -10.91 -26.99
C ASN A 142 7.22 -10.94 -26.49
N ILE A 143 7.61 -10.00 -25.63
CA ILE A 143 8.92 -9.97 -24.98
C ILE A 143 8.73 -10.37 -23.52
N THR A 144 9.49 -11.37 -23.08
CA THR A 144 9.50 -11.81 -21.68
C THR A 144 10.47 -10.96 -20.88
N PHE A 145 9.96 -10.30 -19.85
CA PHE A 145 10.75 -9.61 -18.84
C PHE A 145 10.67 -10.37 -17.52
N HIS A 146 11.74 -10.28 -16.73
CA HIS A 146 11.77 -10.80 -15.37
C HIS A 146 12.04 -9.62 -14.43
N PRO A 147 10.99 -9.04 -13.84
CA PRO A 147 11.12 -8.19 -12.67
C PRO A 147 11.70 -8.95 -11.49
N ASP A 148 12.44 -8.26 -10.63
CA ASP A 148 13.07 -8.91 -9.48
C ASP A 148 12.02 -9.51 -8.54
N PHE A 149 10.92 -8.78 -8.30
CA PHE A 149 9.80 -9.27 -7.53
C PHE A 149 8.46 -8.98 -8.20
N ALA A 150 7.55 -9.94 -8.16
CA ALA A 150 6.13 -9.75 -8.34
C ALA A 150 5.46 -9.93 -6.98
N ILE A 151 4.78 -8.91 -6.47
CA ILE A 151 4.17 -8.88 -5.14
C ILE A 151 2.65 -8.89 -5.29
N TYR A 152 1.97 -9.76 -4.55
CA TYR A 152 0.52 -9.80 -4.56
C TYR A 152 -0.06 -8.95 -3.43
N SER A 153 -0.80 -7.89 -3.79
CA SER A 153 -1.49 -7.02 -2.84
C SER A 153 -2.88 -7.57 -2.53
N LYS A 154 -3.07 -8.13 -1.33
CA LYS A 154 -4.39 -8.60 -0.84
C LYS A 154 -5.43 -7.49 -0.76
N LYS A 155 -5.00 -6.24 -0.60
CA LYS A 155 -5.89 -5.07 -0.47
C LYS A 155 -6.50 -4.68 -1.81
N THR A 156 -5.70 -4.72 -2.87
CA THR A 156 -6.12 -4.27 -4.21
C THR A 156 -6.41 -5.43 -5.16
N ASN A 157 -6.11 -6.67 -4.76
CA ASN A 157 -6.14 -7.87 -5.59
C ASN A 157 -5.35 -7.71 -6.90
N LYS A 158 -4.26 -6.94 -6.85
CA LYS A 158 -3.38 -6.65 -7.98
C LYS A 158 -1.96 -7.13 -7.70
N ILE A 159 -1.23 -7.41 -8.78
CA ILE A 159 0.20 -7.65 -8.75
C ILE A 159 0.92 -6.31 -8.85
N ILE A 160 1.89 -6.08 -7.97
CA ILE A 160 2.81 -4.96 -7.97
C ILE A 160 4.19 -5.51 -8.32
N TYR A 161 4.81 -5.00 -9.37
CA TYR A 161 6.18 -5.39 -9.74
C TYR A 161 7.19 -4.49 -9.04
N TRP A 162 8.32 -5.04 -8.64
CA TRP A 162 9.43 -4.29 -8.05
C TRP A 162 10.72 -4.64 -8.78
N GLU A 163 11.39 -3.61 -9.30
CA GLU A 163 12.72 -3.64 -9.90
C GLU A 163 13.73 -2.92 -9.00
N HIS A 164 14.84 -3.58 -8.67
CA HIS A 164 15.97 -3.05 -7.91
C HIS A 164 17.19 -2.88 -8.82
N CYS A 165 17.60 -1.63 -9.01
CA CYS A 165 18.53 -1.22 -10.05
C CYS A 165 19.95 -1.03 -9.52
N GLY A 166 20.67 -2.13 -9.28
CA GLY A 166 21.98 -2.08 -8.61
C GLY A 166 23.20 -1.66 -9.45
N ARG A 167 23.05 -1.20 -10.70
CA ARG A 167 24.17 -0.88 -11.63
C ARG A 167 24.02 0.45 -12.37
N MET A 168 23.66 1.51 -11.65
CA MET A 168 23.43 2.83 -12.25
C MET A 168 24.70 3.55 -12.74
N GLU A 169 25.88 3.01 -12.45
CA GLU A 169 27.16 3.57 -12.91
C GLU A 169 27.53 3.14 -14.34
N ASP A 170 26.89 2.10 -14.88
CA ASP A 170 27.10 1.59 -16.25
C ASP A 170 26.11 2.25 -17.21
N PRO A 171 26.56 3.14 -18.13
CA PRO A 171 25.67 3.87 -19.04
C PRO A 171 24.85 2.96 -19.96
N ASP A 172 25.42 1.85 -20.44
CA ASP A 172 24.73 0.93 -21.34
C ASP A 172 23.62 0.16 -20.60
N TYR A 173 23.88 -0.21 -19.35
CA TYR A 173 22.89 -0.80 -18.47
C TYR A 173 21.75 0.18 -18.18
N VAL A 174 22.09 1.44 -17.84
CA VAL A 174 21.10 2.49 -17.55
C VAL A 174 20.17 2.72 -18.75
N LEU A 175 20.72 2.81 -19.97
CA LEU A 175 19.91 2.97 -21.18
C LEU A 175 18.93 1.82 -21.39
N LYS A 176 19.39 0.57 -21.21
CA LYS A 176 18.53 -0.63 -21.29
C LYS A 176 17.44 -0.61 -20.21
N PHE A 177 17.80 -0.22 -19.00
CA PHE A 177 16.85 -0.11 -17.89
C PHE A 177 15.78 0.94 -18.18
N ILE A 178 16.16 2.15 -18.61
CA ILE A 178 15.21 3.21 -18.99
C ILE A 178 14.25 2.73 -20.09
N ASN A 179 14.77 2.08 -21.13
CA ASN A 179 13.94 1.53 -22.20
C ASN A 179 12.95 0.46 -21.70
N LYS A 180 13.40 -0.41 -20.78
CA LYS A 180 12.54 -1.39 -20.11
C LYS A 180 11.42 -0.71 -19.31
N ILE A 181 11.74 0.32 -18.52
CA ILE A 181 10.75 1.07 -17.74
C ILE A 181 9.77 1.83 -18.64
N ASN A 182 10.23 2.43 -19.73
CA ASN A 182 9.34 3.08 -20.70
C ASN A 182 8.36 2.06 -21.32
N LEU A 183 8.85 0.86 -21.67
CA LEU A 183 7.99 -0.19 -22.19
C LEU A 183 6.96 -0.66 -21.15
N TYR A 184 7.38 -0.80 -19.89
CA TYR A 184 6.48 -1.10 -18.78
C TYR A 184 5.34 -0.07 -18.69
N GLN A 185 5.68 1.22 -18.68
CA GLN A 185 4.70 2.30 -18.59
C GLN A 185 3.73 2.32 -19.77
N LEU A 186 4.24 2.16 -21.00
CA LEU A 186 3.41 2.08 -22.21
C LEU A 186 2.42 0.90 -22.20
N ASN A 187 2.66 -0.10 -21.34
CA ASN A 187 1.82 -1.28 -21.17
C ASN A 187 1.09 -1.31 -19.81
N GLY A 188 0.91 -0.15 -19.18
CA GLY A 188 0.09 0.01 -17.98
C GLY A 188 0.77 -0.40 -16.67
N LEU A 189 2.10 -0.57 -16.67
CA LEU A 189 2.89 -0.67 -15.44
C LEU A 189 3.41 0.72 -15.05
N GLU A 190 2.62 1.37 -14.21
CA GLU A 190 2.79 2.75 -13.77
C GLU A 190 3.60 2.82 -12.48
N LEU A 191 4.62 3.68 -12.49
CA LEU A 191 5.49 3.91 -11.34
C LEU A 191 4.69 4.49 -10.17
N GLY A 192 4.78 3.86 -9.01
CA GLY A 192 4.05 4.25 -7.80
C GLY A 192 2.68 3.60 -7.63
N GLU A 193 2.13 2.98 -8.68
CA GLU A 193 0.84 2.29 -8.64
C GLU A 193 1.00 0.76 -8.60
N ASN A 194 1.52 0.19 -9.67
CA ASN A 194 1.76 -1.26 -9.83
C ASN A 194 3.22 -1.57 -10.23
N LEU A 195 4.10 -0.56 -10.21
CA LEU A 195 5.53 -0.69 -10.40
C LEU A 195 6.29 0.10 -9.32
N ILE A 196 7.23 -0.55 -8.64
CA ILE A 196 8.18 0.03 -7.70
C ILE A 196 9.57 -0.07 -8.31
N ILE A 197 10.32 1.03 -8.24
CA ILE A 197 11.72 1.06 -8.67
C ILE A 197 12.57 1.57 -7.51
N THR A 198 13.67 0.88 -7.26
CA THR A 198 14.70 1.28 -6.29
C THR A 198 16.07 1.25 -6.97
N LEU A 199 17.00 2.06 -6.48
CA LEU A 199 18.40 2.11 -6.93
C LEU A 199 19.31 1.40 -5.93
#